data_AF-S6A7V3-F1
#
_entry.id   AF-S6A7V3-F1
#
_cell.length_a   1.000
_cell.length_b   1.000
_cell.length_c   1.000
_cell.angle_alpha   90.00
_cell.angle_beta   90.00
_cell.angle_gamma   90.00
#
_symmetry.space_group_name_H-M   'P 1'
#
loop_
_entity.id
_entity.type
_entity.pdbx_description
1 polymer ?
#
loop_
_entity_poly.entity_id
_entity_poly.type
_entity_poly.pdbx_seq_one_letter_code
_entity_poly.pdbx_strand_id
1 'polypeptide(L)'
;MLYLTVRRDRLMSKSFDELTIADDFMFCTVMRDEELCKELLTMILKNRVGNIVKIIHQKAVDNKIGSKSVRLDLMIEDDTGKLYDIEMQTTDQKNLPVRMRYYQCAIDESSLNKGSDYNDLPDTFIIFFCTFDYLNKALPVYTITPSCAETGQRFNDGTTKIIINSKAAEKADGELKEFLQYMNGKSPDTAFTKKIEERVSETKEDEARRREYMNIQSFEMDARREGIQAGIARGIAQGRSEGFSDGARQTKLETAAALKTMGLSIEQIMQATNLSKSEIEKL
;
A
#
# COMPACT_ATOMS: atom_id res chain seq x y z
N MET A 1 -25.39 1.72 28.68
CA MET A 1 -25.69 0.78 27.58
C MET A 1 -26.08 1.59 26.35
N LEU A 2 -25.11 2.26 25.72
CA LEU A 2 -25.33 3.01 24.49
C LEU A 2 -24.69 2.17 23.38
N TYR A 3 -25.52 1.47 22.62
CA TYR A 3 -25.11 0.79 21.40
C TYR A 3 -24.57 1.85 20.45
N LEU A 4 -23.24 1.95 20.36
CA LEU A 4 -22.56 2.57 19.23
C LEU A 4 -22.82 1.65 18.04
N THR A 5 -23.93 1.89 17.35
CA THR A 5 -24.15 1.42 15.99
C THR A 5 -23.18 2.19 15.09
N VAL A 6 -21.90 1.84 15.18
CA VAL A 6 -20.93 2.13 14.13
C VAL A 6 -21.53 1.50 12.89
N ARG A 7 -21.89 2.36 11.92
CA ARG A 7 -22.39 1.94 10.60
C ARG A 7 -21.63 0.70 10.15
N ARG A 8 -22.36 -0.41 10.02
CA ARG A 8 -21.88 -1.72 9.54
C ARG A 8 -21.37 -1.67 8.09
N ASP A 9 -21.49 -0.52 7.41
CA ASP A 9 -21.31 -0.35 5.97
C ASP A 9 -19.96 0.22 5.54
N ARG A 10 -18.85 -0.06 6.23
CA ARG A 10 -17.52 0.23 5.68
C ARG A 10 -16.62 -0.99 5.65
N LEU A 11 -16.75 -1.68 4.51
CA LEU A 11 -15.88 -2.70 3.92
C LEU A 11 -16.05 -4.09 4.55
N MET A 12 -17.17 -4.74 4.23
CA MET A 12 -17.11 -6.18 4.00
C MET A 12 -16.17 -6.39 2.82
N SER A 13 -15.21 -7.31 2.97
CA SER A 13 -14.44 -7.81 1.85
C SER A 13 -15.41 -8.32 0.78
N LYS A 14 -15.12 -8.07 -0.49
CA LYS A 14 -15.90 -8.65 -1.58
C LYS A 14 -16.02 -10.16 -1.37
N SER A 15 -17.17 -10.73 -1.68
CA SER A 15 -17.28 -12.19 -1.74
C SER A 15 -16.41 -12.72 -2.88
N PHE A 16 -16.05 -14.00 -2.81
CA PHE A 16 -15.18 -14.63 -3.82
C PHE A 16 -15.77 -14.54 -5.23
N ASP A 17 -17.10 -14.67 -5.34
CA ASP A 17 -17.80 -14.66 -6.63
C ASP A 17 -17.86 -13.25 -7.25
N GLU A 18 -17.77 -12.20 -6.43
CA GLU A 18 -17.71 -10.80 -6.86
C GLU A 18 -16.31 -10.34 -7.27
N LEU A 19 -15.28 -11.18 -7.08
CA LEU A 19 -13.92 -10.84 -7.49
C LEU A 19 -13.83 -10.69 -9.01
N THR A 20 -13.12 -9.66 -9.44
CA THR A 20 -12.76 -9.42 -10.85
C THR A 20 -11.25 -9.44 -11.00
N ILE A 21 -10.74 -9.34 -12.24
CA ILE A 21 -9.29 -9.27 -12.50
C ILE A 21 -8.60 -8.10 -11.77
N ALA A 22 -9.34 -7.06 -11.38
CA ALA A 22 -8.79 -5.90 -10.68
C ALA A 22 -8.59 -6.16 -9.17
N ASP A 23 -9.13 -7.25 -8.63
CA ASP A 23 -8.92 -7.62 -7.24
C ASP A 23 -7.60 -8.41 -7.11
N ASP A 24 -6.76 -8.00 -6.16
CA ASP A 24 -5.39 -8.49 -5.97
C ASP A 24 -5.28 -10.02 -5.99
N PHE A 25 -6.10 -10.72 -5.21
CA PHE A 25 -6.11 -12.18 -5.17
C PHE A 25 -6.36 -12.81 -6.55
N MET A 26 -7.33 -12.27 -7.31
CA MET A 26 -7.69 -12.80 -8.62
C MET A 26 -6.57 -12.51 -9.63
N PHE A 27 -6.06 -11.27 -9.64
CA PHE A 27 -4.93 -10.88 -10.49
C PHE A 27 -3.72 -11.79 -10.24
N CYS A 28 -3.31 -11.95 -8.98
CA CYS A 28 -2.21 -12.80 -8.57
C CYS A 28 -2.41 -14.28 -8.90
N THR A 29 -3.65 -14.76 -8.98
CA THR A 29 -3.95 -16.16 -9.31
C THR A 29 -3.96 -16.39 -10.82
N VAL A 30 -4.50 -15.45 -11.59
CA VAL A 30 -4.51 -15.51 -13.06
C VAL A 30 -3.11 -15.36 -13.64
N MET A 31 -2.34 -14.40 -13.13
CA MET A 31 -0.98 -14.10 -13.62
C MET A 31 0.09 -15.10 -13.16
N ARG A 32 -0.31 -16.22 -12.52
CA ARG A 32 0.57 -17.40 -12.37
C ARG A 32 0.72 -18.18 -13.67
N ASP A 33 -0.15 -17.93 -14.64
CA ASP A 33 -0.01 -18.42 -15.99
C ASP A 33 1.13 -17.66 -16.71
N GLU A 34 2.20 -18.38 -17.05
CA GLU A 34 3.39 -17.80 -17.67
C GLU A 34 3.09 -17.13 -19.01
N GLU A 35 2.20 -17.71 -19.83
CA GLU A 35 1.84 -17.18 -21.14
C GLU A 35 1.05 -15.87 -20.99
N LEU A 36 0.02 -15.85 -20.12
CA LEU A 36 -0.75 -14.63 -19.88
C LEU A 36 0.11 -13.52 -19.28
N CYS A 37 0.99 -13.87 -18.33
CA CYS A 37 1.87 -12.92 -17.69
C CYS A 37 2.88 -12.31 -18.68
N LYS A 38 3.49 -13.16 -19.52
CA LYS A 38 4.43 -12.72 -20.56
C LYS A 38 3.76 -11.81 -21.58
N GLU A 39 2.56 -12.18 -22.03
CA GLU A 39 1.79 -11.38 -22.99
C GLU A 39 1.46 -10.01 -22.40
N LEU A 40 1.05 -9.94 -21.12
CA LEU A 40 0.81 -8.69 -20.39
C LEU A 40 2.05 -7.80 -20.30
N LEU A 41 3.17 -8.36 -19.84
CA LEU A 41 4.43 -7.62 -19.71
C LEU A 41 4.92 -7.10 -21.07
N THR A 42 4.76 -7.90 -22.12
CA THR A 42 5.16 -7.57 -23.49
C THR A 42 4.42 -6.33 -24.01
N MET A 43 3.13 -6.21 -23.73
CA MET A 43 2.33 -5.02 -24.08
C MET A 43 2.85 -3.75 -23.40
N ILE A 44 3.18 -3.84 -22.11
CA ILE A 44 3.56 -2.69 -21.29
C ILE A 44 4.98 -2.22 -21.61
N LEU A 45 5.88 -3.17 -21.81
CA LEU A 45 7.29 -2.92 -22.01
C LEU A 45 7.68 -2.84 -23.49
N LYS A 46 6.71 -2.91 -24.41
CA LYS A 46 6.88 -2.77 -25.86
C LYS A 46 7.89 -3.78 -26.41
N ASN A 47 7.66 -5.07 -26.15
CA ASN A 47 8.48 -6.20 -26.63
C ASN A 47 9.93 -6.21 -26.11
N ARG A 48 10.18 -5.68 -24.90
CA ARG A 48 11.52 -5.66 -24.26
C ARG A 48 11.71 -6.72 -23.17
N VAL A 49 10.80 -7.67 -23.10
CA VAL A 49 10.74 -8.74 -22.09
C VAL A 49 11.30 -10.02 -22.72
N GLY A 50 12.18 -10.70 -22.00
CA GLY A 50 12.71 -12.00 -22.40
C GLY A 50 11.68 -13.12 -22.25
N ASN A 51 12.15 -14.38 -22.28
CA ASN A 51 11.30 -15.50 -21.88
C ASN A 51 11.23 -15.57 -20.36
N ILE A 52 10.03 -15.75 -19.81
CA ILE A 52 9.88 -15.93 -18.37
C ILE A 52 10.53 -17.26 -17.98
N VAL A 53 11.48 -17.21 -17.06
CA VAL A 53 12.16 -18.41 -16.52
C VAL A 53 11.74 -18.73 -15.09
N LYS A 54 11.12 -17.76 -14.41
CA LYS A 54 10.67 -17.92 -13.03
C LYS A 54 9.52 -16.98 -12.70
N ILE A 55 8.53 -17.50 -12.00
CA ILE A 55 7.49 -16.71 -11.33
C ILE A 55 7.45 -17.11 -9.86
N ILE A 56 7.55 -16.11 -8.97
CA ILE A 56 7.47 -16.25 -7.53
C ILE A 56 6.27 -15.43 -7.04
N HIS A 57 5.32 -16.09 -6.39
CA HIS A 57 4.12 -15.46 -5.83
C HIS A 57 4.31 -15.19 -4.34
N GLN A 58 3.82 -14.04 -3.87
CA GLN A 58 3.85 -13.68 -2.44
C GLN A 58 5.25 -13.83 -1.84
N LYS A 59 6.27 -13.28 -2.51
CA LYS A 59 7.64 -13.32 -2.01
C LYS A 59 7.72 -12.42 -0.78
N ALA A 60 7.74 -13.03 0.41
CA ALA A 60 8.15 -12.34 1.61
C ALA A 60 9.66 -12.07 1.50
N VAL A 61 10.04 -10.80 1.39
CA VAL A 61 11.44 -10.40 1.52
C VAL A 61 11.66 -10.08 2.99
N ASP A 62 12.26 -11.05 3.69
CA ASP A 62 12.65 -10.91 5.08
C ASP A 62 13.88 -10.02 5.18
N ASN A 63 13.63 -8.74 5.40
CA ASN A 63 14.66 -7.80 5.80
C ASN A 63 15.07 -8.10 7.26
N LYS A 64 16.27 -7.66 7.68
CA LYS A 64 16.85 -7.90 9.03
C LYS A 64 15.84 -7.76 10.18
N ILE A 65 16.04 -8.53 11.27
CA ILE A 65 15.18 -8.54 12.48
C ILE A 65 14.75 -7.12 12.87
N GLY A 66 13.43 -6.86 12.82
CA GLY A 66 12.82 -5.57 13.20
C GLY A 66 12.43 -4.63 12.05
N SER A 67 12.68 -5.00 10.79
CA SER A 67 12.28 -4.22 9.61
C SER A 67 10.93 -4.67 9.04
N LYS A 68 10.28 -3.78 8.26
CA LYS A 68 8.98 -4.07 7.66
C LYS A 68 9.16 -5.07 6.52
N SER A 69 8.68 -6.30 6.69
CA SER A 69 8.66 -7.30 5.61
C SER A 69 7.91 -6.74 4.39
N VAL A 70 8.47 -6.97 3.21
CA VAL A 70 7.81 -6.67 1.94
C VAL A 70 7.15 -7.94 1.43
N ARG A 71 5.86 -7.87 1.15
CA ARG A 71 5.17 -8.89 0.35
C ARG A 71 5.09 -8.35 -1.06
N LEU A 72 5.84 -8.99 -1.95
CA LEU A 72 5.76 -8.76 -3.39
C LEU A 72 4.70 -9.71 -3.95
N ASP A 73 3.70 -9.15 -4.62
CA ASP A 73 2.53 -9.90 -5.09
C ASP A 73 2.95 -10.92 -6.16
N LEU A 74 3.64 -10.46 -7.21
CA LEU A 74 4.16 -11.27 -8.31
C LEU A 74 5.57 -10.82 -8.72
N MET A 75 6.57 -11.64 -8.40
CA MET A 75 7.96 -11.43 -8.80
C MET A 75 8.31 -12.37 -9.96
N ILE A 76 8.82 -11.82 -11.06
CA ILE A 76 9.13 -12.54 -12.30
C ILE A 76 10.59 -12.31 -12.67
N GLU A 77 11.24 -13.35 -13.15
CA GLU A 77 12.59 -13.30 -13.72
C GLU A 77 12.52 -13.75 -15.18
N ASP A 78 13.16 -13.00 -16.08
CA ASP A 78 13.32 -13.41 -17.48
C ASP A 78 14.70 -14.02 -17.75
N ASP A 79 14.86 -14.64 -18.91
CA ASP A 79 16.10 -15.25 -19.38
C ASP A 79 17.25 -14.26 -19.64
N THR A 80 16.99 -12.96 -19.56
CA THR A 80 18.01 -11.89 -19.60
C THR A 80 18.47 -11.48 -18.20
N GLY A 81 17.89 -12.05 -17.14
CA GLY A 81 18.19 -11.73 -15.74
C GLY A 81 17.43 -10.52 -15.20
N LYS A 82 16.46 -9.98 -15.94
CA LYS A 82 15.65 -8.84 -15.47
C LYS A 82 14.61 -9.30 -14.47
N LEU A 83 14.34 -8.44 -13.49
CA LEU A 83 13.35 -8.69 -12.45
C LEU A 83 12.14 -7.77 -12.61
N TYR A 84 10.94 -8.34 -12.51
CA TYR A 84 9.68 -7.62 -12.61
C TYR A 84 8.83 -7.91 -11.37
N ASP A 85 8.50 -6.86 -10.65
CA ASP A 85 7.50 -6.88 -9.59
C ASP A 85 6.19 -6.29 -10.12
N ILE A 86 5.11 -7.07 -10.06
CA ILE A 86 3.79 -6.67 -10.56
C ILE A 86 2.77 -6.64 -9.43
N GLU A 87 2.13 -5.49 -9.24
CA GLU A 87 1.21 -5.23 -8.13
C GLU A 87 -0.12 -4.67 -8.65
N MET A 88 -1.24 -5.15 -8.09
CA MET A 88 -2.58 -4.62 -8.39
C MET A 88 -3.05 -3.68 -7.28
N GLN A 89 -3.48 -2.48 -7.63
CA GLN A 89 -3.86 -1.44 -6.67
C GLN A 89 -5.22 -0.82 -7.00
N THR A 90 -6.22 -1.12 -6.19
CA THR A 90 -7.60 -0.63 -6.38
C THR A 90 -7.90 0.66 -5.62
N THR A 91 -7.08 0.99 -4.62
CA THR A 91 -7.28 2.14 -3.73
C THR A 91 -6.04 3.01 -3.68
N ASP A 92 -6.22 4.32 -3.85
CA ASP A 92 -5.10 5.27 -3.75
C ASP A 92 -4.77 5.57 -2.28
N GLN A 93 -3.69 4.97 -1.80
CA GLN A 93 -3.14 5.19 -0.46
C GLN A 93 -2.19 6.41 -0.39
N LYS A 94 -1.99 7.14 -1.49
CA LYS A 94 -1.10 8.32 -1.60
C LYS A 94 0.37 8.06 -1.26
N ASN A 95 0.80 6.79 -1.32
CA ASN A 95 2.13 6.34 -0.91
C ASN A 95 2.86 5.52 -1.99
N LEU A 96 2.36 5.44 -3.23
CA LEU A 96 2.96 4.62 -4.29
C LEU A 96 4.46 4.90 -4.52
N PRO A 97 4.93 6.16 -4.65
CA PRO A 97 6.35 6.45 -4.92
C PRO A 97 7.28 5.89 -3.83
N VAL A 98 6.88 6.01 -2.56
CA VAL A 98 7.69 5.49 -1.45
C VAL A 98 7.59 3.98 -1.33
N ARG A 99 6.45 3.37 -1.69
CA ARG A 99 6.30 1.90 -1.79
C ARG A 99 7.17 1.32 -2.90
N MET A 100 7.09 1.87 -4.10
CA MET A 100 7.90 1.43 -5.25
C MET A 100 9.39 1.54 -4.95
N ARG A 101 9.83 2.59 -4.25
CA ARG A 101 11.22 2.71 -3.78
C ARG A 101 11.59 1.63 -2.77
N TYR A 102 10.71 1.34 -1.81
CA TYR A 102 10.96 0.33 -0.79
C TYR A 102 11.03 -1.08 -1.39
N TYR A 103 10.15 -1.39 -2.35
CA TYR A 103 10.14 -2.67 -3.05
C TYR A 103 11.40 -2.87 -3.88
N GLN A 104 11.79 -1.85 -4.66
CA GLN A 104 13.07 -1.83 -5.38
C GLN A 104 14.24 -2.17 -4.44
N CYS A 105 14.35 -1.47 -3.30
CA CYS A 105 15.43 -1.72 -2.34
C CYS A 105 15.42 -3.15 -1.78
N ALA A 106 14.25 -3.72 -1.49
CA ALA A 106 14.13 -5.08 -1.00
C ALA A 106 14.56 -6.11 -2.06
N ILE A 107 14.24 -5.85 -3.33
CA ILE A 107 14.68 -6.68 -4.45
C ILE A 107 16.19 -6.61 -4.61
N ASP A 108 16.77 -5.41 -4.63
CA ASP A 108 18.21 -5.19 -4.73
C ASP A 108 18.98 -5.90 -3.59
N GLU A 109 18.50 -5.75 -2.34
CA GLU A 109 19.08 -6.42 -1.18
C GLU A 109 19.00 -7.95 -1.29
N SER A 110 17.87 -8.48 -1.81
CA SER A 110 17.71 -9.93 -1.99
C SER A 110 18.50 -10.50 -3.17
N SER A 111 18.98 -9.65 -4.08
CA SER A 111 19.65 -10.06 -5.33
C SER A 111 21.17 -10.09 -5.19
N LEU A 112 21.76 -9.26 -4.32
CA LEU A 112 23.20 -9.24 -4.09
C LEU A 112 23.61 -10.11 -2.90
N ASN A 113 24.58 -10.99 -3.14
CA ASN A 113 25.23 -11.75 -2.08
C ASN A 113 26.43 -10.99 -1.50
N LYS A 114 26.88 -11.40 -0.32
CA LYS A 114 28.09 -10.82 0.28
C LYS A 114 29.29 -11.08 -0.62
N GLY A 115 29.90 -10.00 -1.12
CA GLY A 115 31.07 -10.05 -2.00
C GLY A 115 30.75 -9.96 -3.50
N SER A 116 29.48 -9.87 -3.89
CA SER A 116 29.06 -9.55 -5.26
C SER A 116 29.48 -8.13 -5.67
N ASP A 117 29.67 -7.92 -6.98
CA ASP A 117 29.94 -6.60 -7.55
C ASP A 117 28.61 -5.84 -7.72
N TYR A 118 28.63 -4.51 -7.60
CA TYR A 118 27.43 -3.71 -7.85
C TYR A 118 26.96 -3.78 -9.31
N ASN A 119 27.85 -4.09 -10.24
CA ASN A 119 27.51 -4.31 -11.64
C ASN A 119 26.73 -5.62 -11.87
N ASP A 120 26.64 -6.49 -10.86
CA ASP A 120 25.84 -7.71 -10.91
C ASP A 120 24.36 -7.45 -10.57
N LEU A 121 23.97 -6.20 -10.26
CA LEU A 121 22.58 -5.85 -9.99
C LEU A 121 21.72 -6.01 -11.26
N PRO A 122 20.61 -6.74 -11.17
CA PRO A 122 19.71 -6.89 -12.31
C PRO A 122 18.90 -5.63 -12.56
N ASP A 123 18.65 -5.35 -13.83
CA ASP A 123 17.64 -4.38 -14.26
C ASP A 123 16.29 -4.76 -13.63
N THR A 124 15.68 -3.82 -12.90
CA THR A 124 14.47 -4.08 -12.11
C THR A 124 13.32 -3.16 -12.52
N PHE A 125 12.13 -3.74 -12.60
CA PHE A 125 10.89 -3.09 -12.97
C PHE A 125 9.86 -3.23 -11.86
N ILE A 126 9.39 -2.13 -11.29
CA ILE A 126 8.26 -2.12 -10.35
C ILE A 126 7.02 -1.61 -11.09
N ILE A 127 6.02 -2.46 -11.27
CA ILE A 127 4.85 -2.22 -12.13
C ILE A 127 3.58 -2.26 -11.30
N PHE A 128 2.92 -1.11 -11.15
CA PHE A 128 1.64 -1.00 -10.47
C PHE A 128 0.50 -0.85 -11.47
N PHE A 129 -0.48 -1.75 -11.43
CA PHE A 129 -1.76 -1.61 -12.11
C PHE A 129 -2.76 -0.91 -11.21
N CYS A 130 -3.17 0.30 -11.59
CA CYS A 130 -4.06 1.12 -10.78
C CYS A 130 -5.44 1.27 -11.44
N THR A 131 -6.50 1.08 -10.66
CA THR A 131 -7.88 1.41 -11.09
C THR A 131 -8.21 2.92 -10.99
N PHE A 132 -7.17 3.74 -10.78
CA PHE A 132 -7.24 5.19 -10.62
C PHE A 132 -6.02 5.85 -11.27
N ASP A 133 -6.15 7.14 -11.57
CA ASP A 133 -5.05 7.94 -12.12
C ASP A 133 -4.21 8.53 -10.99
N TYR A 134 -3.10 7.88 -10.66
CA TYR A 134 -2.23 8.31 -9.55
C TYR A 134 -1.59 9.68 -9.79
N LEU A 135 -1.13 9.96 -11.01
CA LEU A 135 -0.43 11.20 -11.35
C LEU A 135 -1.37 12.32 -11.85
N ASN A 136 -2.65 12.01 -12.07
CA ASN A 136 -3.67 12.95 -12.58
C ASN A 136 -3.25 13.61 -13.91
N LYS A 137 -2.63 12.84 -14.80
CA LYS A 137 -2.19 13.29 -16.13
C LYS A 137 -2.96 12.62 -17.27
N ALA A 138 -3.91 11.75 -16.93
CA ALA A 138 -4.76 11.04 -17.86
C ALA A 138 -3.96 10.35 -18.98
N LEU A 139 -2.85 9.69 -18.65
CA LEU A 139 -2.15 8.77 -19.56
C LEU A 139 -2.33 7.34 -19.06
N PRO A 140 -2.36 6.35 -19.97
CA PRO A 140 -2.55 4.94 -19.61
C PRO A 140 -1.30 4.33 -18.98
N VAL A 141 -0.12 4.84 -19.31
CA VAL A 141 1.17 4.34 -18.83
C VAL A 141 2.05 5.51 -18.42
N TYR A 142 2.55 5.46 -17.19
CA TYR A 142 3.57 6.35 -16.69
C TYR A 142 4.85 5.56 -16.47
N THR A 143 5.89 5.84 -17.25
CA THR A 143 7.23 5.27 -17.03
C THR A 143 8.09 6.31 -16.33
N ILE A 144 8.65 5.93 -15.19
CA ILE A 144 9.49 6.78 -14.34
C ILE A 144 10.88 6.14 -14.24
N THR A 145 11.88 6.89 -14.67
CA THR A 145 13.30 6.51 -14.60
C THR A 145 14.11 7.67 -14.06
N PRO A 146 15.23 7.43 -13.37
CA PRO A 146 16.11 8.50 -12.90
C PRO A 146 16.64 9.38 -14.04
N SER A 147 16.87 10.65 -13.73
CA SER A 147 17.46 11.62 -14.64
C SER A 147 18.30 12.65 -13.88
N CYS A 148 19.28 13.22 -14.56
CA CYS A 148 20.04 14.38 -14.08
C CYS A 148 19.19 15.63 -14.24
N ALA A 149 19.00 16.39 -13.16
CA ALA A 149 18.14 17.56 -13.14
C ALA A 149 18.68 18.71 -14.00
N GLU A 150 20.00 18.87 -14.04
CA GLU A 150 20.70 19.97 -14.70
C GLU A 150 20.76 19.78 -16.22
N THR A 151 20.91 18.54 -16.68
CA THR A 151 21.11 18.23 -18.11
C THR A 151 19.87 17.61 -18.76
N GLY A 152 18.93 17.10 -17.96
CA GLY A 152 17.82 16.28 -18.44
C GLY A 152 18.25 14.89 -18.93
N GLN A 153 19.54 14.54 -18.85
CA GLN A 153 20.03 13.25 -19.29
C GLN A 153 19.43 12.13 -18.45
N ARG A 154 18.90 11.10 -19.11
CA ARG A 154 18.44 9.88 -18.43
C ARG A 154 19.62 9.22 -17.73
N PHE A 155 19.48 8.96 -16.44
CA PHE A 155 20.46 8.26 -15.64
C PHE A 155 20.05 6.79 -15.60
N ASN A 156 20.81 5.94 -16.30
CA ASN A 156 20.47 4.52 -16.41
C ASN A 156 21.14 3.73 -15.29
N ASP A 157 20.43 3.57 -14.18
CA ASP A 157 20.85 2.76 -13.01
C ASP A 157 20.19 1.38 -12.98
N GLY A 158 19.59 0.95 -14.08
CA GLY A 158 18.85 -0.31 -14.19
C GLY A 158 17.46 -0.28 -13.54
N THR A 159 17.04 0.82 -12.91
CA THR A 159 15.72 0.90 -12.26
C THR A 159 14.65 1.52 -13.15
N THR A 160 13.48 0.88 -13.23
CA THR A 160 12.31 1.41 -13.93
C THR A 160 11.06 1.23 -13.07
N LYS A 161 10.27 2.30 -12.95
CA LYS A 161 8.98 2.29 -12.25
C LYS A 161 7.88 2.55 -13.27
N ILE A 162 6.84 1.73 -13.26
CA ILE A 162 5.72 1.83 -14.20
C ILE A 162 4.43 1.90 -13.40
N ILE A 163 3.60 2.90 -13.71
CA ILE A 163 2.24 3.00 -13.18
C ILE A 163 1.30 2.91 -14.38
N ILE A 164 0.51 1.85 -14.41
CA ILE A 164 -0.55 1.63 -15.39
C ILE A 164 -1.85 2.20 -14.81
N ASN A 165 -2.53 3.04 -15.58
CA ASN A 165 -3.73 3.74 -15.18
C ASN A 165 -4.93 3.28 -16.02
N SER A 166 -5.77 2.42 -15.45
CA SER A 166 -6.92 1.87 -16.18
C SER A 166 -7.94 2.94 -16.56
N LYS A 167 -8.04 4.07 -15.84
CA LYS A 167 -8.99 5.15 -16.19
C LYS A 167 -8.68 5.84 -17.51
N ALA A 168 -7.45 5.71 -17.99
CA ALA A 168 -7.03 6.26 -19.28
C ALA A 168 -7.04 5.21 -20.40
N ALA A 169 -7.82 4.13 -20.26
CA ALA A 169 -7.93 3.05 -21.26
C ALA A 169 -8.16 3.57 -22.69
N GLU A 170 -9.01 4.58 -22.88
CA GLU A 170 -9.28 5.17 -24.21
C GLU A 170 -8.08 5.84 -24.89
N LYS A 171 -7.00 6.10 -24.14
CA LYS A 171 -5.74 6.67 -24.64
C LYS A 171 -4.63 5.62 -24.78
N ALA A 172 -4.90 4.37 -24.42
CA ALA A 172 -4.04 3.26 -24.76
C ALA A 172 -4.36 2.77 -26.18
N ASP A 173 -3.40 2.06 -26.77
CA ASP A 173 -3.53 1.49 -28.12
C ASP A 173 -3.54 -0.05 -28.05
N GLY A 174 -4.20 -0.66 -29.03
CA GLY A 174 -4.19 -2.11 -29.26
C GLY A 174 -4.66 -2.92 -28.04
N GLU A 175 -3.97 -4.03 -27.79
CA GLU A 175 -4.32 -5.01 -26.75
C GLU A 175 -4.36 -4.41 -25.34
N LEU A 176 -3.48 -3.44 -25.04
CA LEU A 176 -3.45 -2.78 -23.73
C LEU A 176 -4.74 -2.00 -23.46
N LYS A 177 -5.31 -1.33 -24.47
CA LYS A 177 -6.59 -0.63 -24.32
C LYS A 177 -7.68 -1.59 -23.84
N GLU A 178 -7.81 -2.73 -24.51
CA GLU A 178 -8.86 -3.70 -24.23
C GLU A 178 -8.66 -4.35 -22.86
N PHE A 179 -7.42 -4.65 -22.47
CA PHE A 179 -7.13 -5.11 -21.11
C PHE A 179 -7.51 -4.07 -20.03
N LEU A 180 -7.18 -2.79 -20.23
CA LEU A 180 -7.55 -1.74 -19.28
C LEU A 180 -9.06 -1.51 -19.21
N GLN A 181 -9.78 -1.65 -20.34
CA GLN A 181 -11.24 -1.61 -20.35
C GLN A 181 -11.84 -2.80 -19.59
N TYR A 182 -11.29 -4.00 -19.76
CA TYR A 182 -11.68 -5.20 -19.04
C TYR A 182 -11.46 -5.06 -17.53
N MET A 183 -10.31 -4.52 -17.10
CA MET A 183 -10.07 -4.16 -15.68
C MET A 183 -11.13 -3.22 -15.10
N ASN A 184 -11.73 -2.36 -15.94
CA ASN A 184 -12.79 -1.45 -15.54
C ASN A 184 -14.19 -2.08 -15.57
N GLY A 185 -14.29 -3.40 -15.75
CA GLY A 185 -15.54 -4.16 -15.73
C GLY A 185 -16.30 -4.21 -17.06
N LYS A 186 -15.66 -3.83 -18.18
CA LYS A 186 -16.23 -4.12 -19.50
C LYS A 186 -16.03 -5.61 -19.85
N SER A 187 -16.88 -6.14 -20.73
CA SER A 187 -16.75 -7.51 -21.23
C SER A 187 -15.44 -7.71 -22.02
N PRO A 188 -14.86 -8.93 -22.01
CA PRO A 188 -13.66 -9.22 -22.79
C PRO A 188 -13.96 -9.19 -24.30
N ASP A 189 -13.10 -8.52 -25.08
CA ASP A 189 -13.30 -8.31 -26.52
C ASP A 189 -12.23 -9.04 -27.37
N THR A 190 -11.01 -9.10 -26.87
CA THR A 190 -9.84 -9.66 -27.56
C THR A 190 -9.55 -11.11 -27.17
N ALA A 191 -8.66 -11.76 -27.93
CA ALA A 191 -8.22 -13.12 -27.60
C ALA A 191 -7.55 -13.18 -26.21
N PHE A 192 -6.72 -12.19 -25.85
CA PHE A 192 -6.07 -12.14 -24.55
C PHE A 192 -7.07 -11.95 -23.41
N THR A 193 -7.97 -10.96 -23.53
CA THR A 193 -8.96 -10.69 -22.48
C THR A 193 -9.95 -11.85 -22.29
N LYS A 194 -10.26 -12.60 -23.36
CA LYS A 194 -11.05 -13.83 -23.29
C LYS A 194 -10.33 -14.94 -22.54
N LYS A 195 -9.04 -15.18 -22.81
CA LYS A 195 -8.25 -16.15 -22.04
C LYS A 195 -8.16 -15.78 -20.55
N ILE A 196 -8.05 -14.48 -20.25
CA ILE A 196 -8.08 -13.99 -18.86
C ILE A 196 -9.44 -14.30 -18.22
N GLU A 197 -10.55 -14.00 -18.90
CA GLU A 197 -11.90 -14.29 -18.39
C GLU A 197 -12.12 -15.78 -18.17
N GLU A 198 -11.62 -16.63 -19.07
CA GLU A 198 -11.61 -18.09 -18.91
C GLU A 198 -10.87 -18.49 -17.62
N ARG A 199 -9.65 -17.98 -17.40
CA ARG A 199 -8.88 -18.29 -16.19
C ARG A 199 -9.52 -17.73 -14.91
N VAL A 200 -10.17 -16.56 -14.99
CA VAL A 200 -10.96 -15.99 -13.88
C VAL A 200 -12.14 -16.92 -13.54
N SER A 201 -12.83 -17.42 -14.57
CA SER A 201 -13.96 -18.35 -14.41
C SER A 201 -13.52 -19.68 -13.80
N GLU A 202 -12.45 -20.28 -14.32
CA GLU A 202 -11.82 -21.49 -13.75
C GLU A 202 -11.43 -21.29 -12.29
N THR A 203 -10.85 -20.14 -11.95
CA THR A 203 -10.48 -19.81 -10.57
C THR A 203 -11.70 -19.73 -9.65
N LYS A 204 -12.84 -19.23 -10.14
CA LYS A 204 -14.09 -19.14 -9.37
C LYS A 204 -14.73 -20.51 -9.09
N GLU A 205 -14.52 -21.47 -9.98
CA GLU A 205 -14.98 -22.85 -9.85
C GLU A 205 -14.05 -23.71 -8.98
N ASP A 206 -12.82 -23.25 -8.72
CA ASP A 206 -11.85 -23.95 -7.88
C ASP A 206 -12.13 -23.73 -6.37
N GLU A 207 -12.70 -24.76 -5.75
CA GLU A 207 -12.98 -24.79 -4.30
C GLU A 207 -11.73 -24.65 -3.41
N ALA A 208 -10.55 -25.07 -3.88
CA ALA A 208 -9.32 -24.85 -3.14
C ALA A 208 -8.95 -23.36 -3.12
N ARG A 209 -9.10 -22.65 -4.25
CA ARG A 209 -8.88 -21.19 -4.34
C ARG A 209 -9.90 -20.41 -3.53
N ARG A 210 -11.16 -20.84 -3.55
CA ARG A 210 -12.20 -20.27 -2.71
C ARG A 210 -11.85 -20.36 -1.23
N ARG A 211 -11.38 -21.53 -0.77
CA ARG A 211 -10.91 -21.71 0.61
C ARG A 211 -9.67 -20.88 0.93
N GLU A 212 -8.71 -20.80 0.01
CA GLU A 212 -7.50 -19.96 0.15
C GLU A 212 -7.89 -18.49 0.38
N TYR A 213 -8.77 -17.95 -0.46
CA TYR A 213 -9.28 -16.58 -0.32
C TYR A 213 -10.01 -16.35 1.01
N MET A 214 -10.91 -17.26 1.40
CA MET A 214 -11.64 -17.16 2.66
C MET A 214 -10.70 -17.16 3.89
N ASN A 215 -9.65 -18.00 3.85
CA ASN A 215 -8.66 -18.03 4.92
C ASN A 215 -7.91 -16.70 5.01
N ILE A 216 -7.40 -16.18 3.89
CA ILE A 216 -6.72 -14.87 3.83
C ILE A 216 -7.61 -13.78 4.41
N GLN A 217 -8.89 -13.72 4.00
CA GLN A 217 -9.84 -12.73 4.51
C GLN A 217 -10.10 -12.87 6.01
N SER A 218 -10.16 -14.10 6.54
CA SER A 218 -10.30 -14.32 7.99
C SER A 218 -9.09 -13.78 8.75
N PHE A 219 -7.87 -14.10 8.30
CA PHE A 219 -6.64 -13.61 8.93
C PHE A 219 -6.55 -12.07 8.87
N GLU A 220 -6.85 -11.46 7.73
CA GLU A 220 -6.86 -9.99 7.59
C GLU A 220 -7.91 -9.33 8.50
N MET A 221 -9.08 -9.93 8.63
CA MET A 221 -10.14 -9.44 9.51
C MET A 221 -9.73 -9.52 10.99
N ASP A 222 -9.13 -10.62 11.42
CA ASP A 222 -8.67 -10.80 12.81
C ASP A 222 -7.55 -9.81 13.14
N ALA A 223 -6.53 -9.70 12.28
CA ALA A 223 -5.45 -8.72 12.43
C ALA A 223 -5.98 -7.27 12.50
N ARG A 224 -6.98 -6.94 11.67
CA ARG A 224 -7.63 -5.63 11.70
C ARG A 224 -8.41 -5.41 13.00
N ARG A 225 -9.13 -6.43 13.49
CA ARG A 225 -9.88 -6.36 14.75
C ARG A 225 -8.94 -6.11 15.91
N GLU A 226 -7.84 -6.85 16.00
CA GLU A 226 -6.81 -6.66 17.01
C GLU A 226 -6.19 -5.25 16.94
N GLY A 227 -5.87 -4.78 15.73
CA GLY A 227 -5.34 -3.43 15.51
C GLY A 227 -6.29 -2.33 15.98
N ILE A 228 -7.60 -2.46 15.69
CA ILE A 228 -8.62 -1.52 16.16
C ILE A 228 -8.73 -1.57 17.69
N GLN A 229 -8.77 -2.76 18.29
CA GLN A 229 -8.85 -2.92 19.74
C GLN A 229 -7.64 -2.30 20.44
N ALA A 230 -6.43 -2.56 19.95
CA ALA A 230 -5.20 -1.96 20.47
C ALA A 230 -5.22 -0.42 20.32
N GLY A 231 -5.70 0.09 19.19
CA GLY A 231 -5.85 1.53 18.94
C GLY A 231 -6.82 2.20 19.93
N ILE A 232 -7.98 1.58 20.15
CA ILE A 232 -8.97 2.06 21.14
C ILE A 232 -8.38 2.04 22.55
N ALA A 233 -7.73 0.95 22.94
CA ALA A 233 -7.11 0.82 24.25
C ALA A 233 -6.04 1.92 24.49
N ARG A 234 -5.17 2.15 23.50
CA ARG A 234 -4.17 3.25 23.54
C ARG A 234 -4.83 4.61 23.63
N GLY A 235 -5.87 4.87 22.82
CA GLY A 235 -6.60 6.14 22.85
C GLY A 235 -7.27 6.42 24.19
N ILE A 236 -7.89 5.41 24.81
CA ILE A 236 -8.48 5.53 26.15
C ILE A 236 -7.40 5.81 27.20
N ALA A 237 -6.26 5.11 27.13
CA ALA A 237 -5.17 5.31 28.07
C ALA A 237 -4.57 6.73 27.96
N GLN A 238 -4.32 7.19 26.72
CA GLN A 238 -3.83 8.54 26.46
C GLN A 238 -4.83 9.61 26.93
N GLY A 239 -6.11 9.48 26.55
CA GLY A 239 -7.15 10.45 26.95
C GLY A 239 -7.37 10.50 28.47
N ARG A 240 -7.25 9.37 29.18
CA ARG A 240 -7.28 9.36 30.65
C ARG A 240 -6.09 10.09 31.26
N SER A 241 -4.89 9.88 30.70
CA SER A 241 -3.67 10.54 31.18
C SER A 241 -3.72 12.05 30.94
N GLU A 242 -4.12 12.48 29.75
CA GLU A 242 -4.30 13.89 29.40
C GLU A 242 -5.38 14.53 30.26
N GLY A 243 -6.55 13.90 30.38
CA GLY A 243 -7.65 14.39 31.21
C GLY A 243 -7.31 14.51 32.70
N PHE A 244 -6.50 13.58 33.24
CA PHE A 244 -6.02 13.68 34.62
C PHE A 244 -5.05 14.86 34.80
N SER A 245 -4.13 15.05 33.84
CA SER A 245 -3.19 16.18 33.85
C SER A 245 -3.91 17.53 33.75
N ASP A 246 -4.85 17.64 32.81
CA ASP A 246 -5.63 18.86 32.61
C ASP A 246 -6.52 19.18 33.80
N GLY A 247 -7.20 18.16 34.36
CA GLY A 247 -7.99 18.30 35.58
C GLY A 247 -7.14 18.77 36.77
N ALA A 248 -5.98 18.14 36.99
CA ALA A 248 -5.06 18.55 38.06
C ALA A 248 -4.55 19.98 37.89
N ARG A 249 -4.27 20.40 36.64
CA ARG A 249 -3.87 21.79 36.34
C ARG A 249 -5.02 22.77 36.55
N GLN A 250 -6.24 22.43 36.13
CA GLN A 250 -7.43 23.24 36.31
C GLN A 250 -7.73 23.45 37.80
N THR A 251 -7.68 22.40 38.62
CA THR A 251 -7.85 22.50 40.08
C THR A 251 -6.81 23.42 40.72
N LYS A 252 -5.55 23.40 40.25
CA LYS A 252 -4.51 24.34 40.72
C LYS A 252 -4.87 25.79 40.41
N LEU A 253 -5.38 26.07 39.20
CA LEU A 253 -5.80 27.42 38.79
C LEU A 253 -7.01 27.90 39.61
N GLU A 254 -8.01 27.05 39.80
CA GLU A 254 -9.20 27.35 40.62
C GLU A 254 -8.82 27.61 42.08
N THR A 255 -7.92 26.80 42.64
CA THR A 255 -7.38 26.99 43.99
C THR A 255 -6.63 28.32 44.09
N ALA A 256 -5.77 28.65 43.12
CA ALA A 256 -5.04 29.92 43.11
C ALA A 256 -5.97 31.13 43.06
N ALA A 257 -7.03 31.09 42.24
CA ALA A 257 -8.04 32.14 42.15
C ALA A 257 -8.80 32.33 43.48
N ALA A 258 -9.17 31.23 44.15
CA ALA A 258 -9.81 31.27 45.46
C ALA A 258 -8.89 31.89 46.53
N LEU A 259 -7.63 31.47 46.60
CA LEU A 259 -6.65 32.01 47.57
C LEU A 259 -6.34 33.50 47.32
N LYS A 260 -6.30 33.94 46.05
CA LYS A 260 -6.15 35.35 45.68
C LYS A 260 -7.31 36.19 46.19
N THR A 261 -8.54 35.68 46.05
CA THR A 261 -9.76 36.32 46.58
C THR A 261 -9.75 36.43 48.11
N MET A 262 -9.14 35.46 48.81
CA MET A 262 -8.96 35.48 50.27
C MET A 262 -7.85 36.44 50.74
N GLY A 263 -7.16 37.14 49.83
CA GLY A 263 -6.16 38.16 50.15
C GLY A 263 -4.76 37.62 50.46
N LEU A 264 -4.45 36.37 50.07
CA LEU A 264 -3.09 35.84 50.22
C LEU A 264 -2.12 36.51 49.24
N SER A 265 -0.85 36.62 49.65
CA SER A 265 0.21 37.13 48.79
C SER A 265 0.53 36.17 47.64
N ILE A 266 1.05 36.70 46.53
CA ILE A 266 1.44 35.92 45.35
C ILE A 266 2.45 34.81 45.72
N GLU A 267 3.39 35.09 46.62
CA GLU A 267 4.39 34.12 47.07
C GLU A 267 3.77 32.93 47.82
N GLN A 268 2.76 33.19 48.67
CA GLN A 268 2.03 32.13 49.38
C GLN A 268 1.20 31.26 48.41
N ILE A 269 0.61 31.87 47.39
CA ILE A 269 -0.19 31.15 46.37
C ILE A 269 0.72 30.30 45.48
N MET A 270 1.89 30.81 45.11
CA MET A 270 2.90 30.03 44.38
C MET A 270 3.32 28.79 45.18
N GLN A 271 3.59 28.95 46.48
CA GLN A 271 3.99 27.83 47.34
C GLN A 271 2.88 26.78 47.49
N ALA A 272 1.60 27.20 47.55
CA ALA A 272 0.47 26.29 47.74
C ALA A 272 0.05 25.54 46.46
N THR A 273 0.19 26.17 45.28
CA THR A 273 -0.35 25.63 44.01
C THR A 273 0.73 25.15 43.04
N ASN A 274 1.99 25.53 43.29
CA ASN A 274 3.14 25.30 42.43
C ASN A 274 2.96 25.88 41.01
N LEU A 275 2.16 26.94 40.88
CA LEU A 275 2.00 27.73 39.66
C LEU A 275 3.05 28.84 39.61
N SER A 276 3.40 29.29 38.40
CA SER A 276 4.32 30.40 38.23
C SER A 276 3.66 31.74 38.62
N LYS A 277 4.49 32.72 39.00
CA LYS A 277 4.04 34.09 39.28
C LYS A 277 3.20 34.66 38.13
N SER A 278 3.65 34.50 36.89
CA SER A 278 2.94 35.01 35.71
C SER A 278 1.56 34.37 35.51
N GLU A 279 1.40 33.08 35.85
CA GLU A 279 0.10 32.42 35.77
C GLU A 279 -0.87 32.97 36.81
N ILE A 280 -0.40 33.22 38.05
CA ILE A 280 -1.23 33.75 39.15
C ILE A 280 -1.58 35.23 38.94
N GLU A 281 -0.69 36.01 38.34
CA GLU A 281 -0.94 37.42 38.00
C GLU A 281 -2.03 37.58 36.93
N LYS A 282 -2.17 36.60 36.03
CA LYS A 282 -3.16 36.59 34.95
C LYS A 282 -4.56 36.11 35.37
N LEU A 283 -4.69 35.46 36.54
CA LEU A 283 -5.97 35.07 37.14
C LEU A 283 -6.70 36.28 37.74
#